data_AF-A0A523PCG5-F1
#
_entry.id   AF-A0A523PCG5-F1
#
_cell.length_a   1.000
_cell.length_b   1.000
_cell.length_c   1.000
_cell.angle_alpha   90.00
_cell.angle_beta   90.00
_cell.angle_gamma   90.00
#
_symmetry.space_group_name_H-M   'P 1'
#
loop_
_entity.id
_entity.type
_entity.pdbx_description
1 polymer ?
#
loop_
_entity_poly.entity_id
_entity_poly.type
_entity_poly.pdbx_seq_one_letter_code
_entity_poly.pdbx_strand_id
1 'polypeptide(L)'
;MSSIVAHGGNWLNDFEHANAILALRPGAEGAETEIAWQYPRGVPERPSSLVHRGRVYLVENGGLATCLDARTGALLYQERLDSRGPCYASPVAGDGKVLTASARGVVTIFEAGDSLKVLSRNDLGERIMATPALANGRVHVRTESSLYAFGASE
;
A
#
# COMPACT_ATOMS: atom_id res chain seq x y z
N MET A 1 0.95 13.46 4.18
CA MET A 1 -0.49 13.52 4.45
C MET A 1 -0.87 12.10 4.84
N SER A 2 -1.04 11.82 6.13
CA SER A 2 -1.24 10.47 6.65
C SER A 2 -2.60 9.95 6.15
N SER A 3 -2.61 8.86 5.39
CA SER A 3 -3.87 8.28 4.89
C SER A 3 -4.63 7.64 6.06
N ILE A 4 -5.71 8.30 6.50
CA ILE A 4 -6.76 7.67 7.31
C ILE A 4 -7.63 6.85 6.37
N VAL A 5 -7.78 5.56 6.65
CA VAL A 5 -8.91 4.78 6.15
C VAL A 5 -9.99 4.86 7.23
N ALA A 6 -10.86 5.86 7.13
CA ALA A 6 -12.07 5.97 7.93
C ALA A 6 -13.25 6.20 7.00
N HIS A 7 -14.34 5.46 7.23
CA HIS A 7 -15.63 5.71 6.64
C HIS A 7 -16.53 6.28 7.76
N GLY A 8 -17.07 7.49 7.56
CA GLY A 8 -17.94 8.16 8.53
C GLY A 8 -17.19 9.14 9.44
N GLY A 9 -17.60 10.41 9.41
CA GLY A 9 -16.95 11.49 10.13
C GLY A 9 -17.29 11.53 11.62
N ASN A 10 -16.25 11.69 12.45
CA ASN A 10 -16.19 12.50 13.67
C ASN A 10 -14.73 12.52 14.17
N TRP A 11 -14.27 13.67 14.66
CA TRP A 11 -12.88 13.89 15.09
C TRP A 11 -12.72 13.55 16.58
N LEU A 12 -11.86 12.56 16.89
CA LEU A 12 -11.40 12.23 18.25
C LEU A 12 -10.20 13.11 18.61
N ASN A 13 -10.25 13.80 19.76
CA ASN A 13 -9.33 14.89 20.14
C ASN A 13 -8.23 14.52 21.13
N ASP A 14 -7.94 13.24 21.39
CA ASP A 14 -7.00 12.83 22.45
C ASP A 14 -5.90 11.86 21.98
N PHE A 15 -5.29 12.16 20.83
CA PHE A 15 -4.12 11.44 20.35
C PHE A 15 -2.83 12.18 20.74
N GLU A 16 -1.95 11.53 21.51
CA GLU A 16 -0.52 11.86 21.46
C GLU A 16 -0.10 11.85 19.98
N HIS A 17 0.65 12.86 19.55
CA HIS A 17 0.96 13.18 18.15
C HIS A 17 1.86 12.13 17.48
N ALA A 18 1.40 10.90 17.35
CA ALA A 18 2.11 9.80 16.72
C ALA A 18 1.56 9.61 15.30
N ASN A 19 2.42 9.75 14.29
CA ASN A 19 2.13 9.28 12.94
C ASN A 19 1.93 7.75 13.01
N ALA A 20 0.68 7.30 12.88
CA ALA A 20 0.31 5.88 13.00
C ALA A 20 -0.69 5.45 11.94
N ILE A 21 -0.70 4.14 11.63
CA ILE A 21 -1.84 3.48 10.98
C ILE A 21 -2.82 3.06 12.09
N LEU A 22 -4.09 3.41 11.91
CA LEU A 22 -5.17 3.06 12.82
C LEU A 22 -6.16 2.15 12.10
N ALA A 23 -6.64 1.11 12.79
CA ALA A 23 -7.92 0.51 12.45
C ALA A 23 -8.97 0.99 13.43
N LEU A 24 -10.11 1.38 12.87
CA LEU A 24 -11.24 1.89 13.63
C LEU A 24 -12.40 0.89 13.54
N ARG A 25 -13.08 0.64 14.66
CA ARG A 25 -14.38 -0.04 14.68
C ARG A 25 -15.45 1.05 14.76
N PRO A 26 -16.25 1.23 13.70
CA PRO A 26 -17.40 2.13 13.78
C PRO A 26 -18.34 1.66 14.90
N GLY A 27 -18.79 2.60 15.73
CA GLY A 27 -19.87 2.33 16.67
C GLY A 27 -21.17 2.01 15.93
N ALA A 28 -22.12 1.38 16.64
CA ALA A 28 -23.52 1.40 16.21
C ALA A 28 -24.03 2.85 16.13
N GLU A 29 -25.17 3.07 15.48
CA GLU A 29 -25.74 4.42 15.30
C GLU A 29 -25.81 5.19 16.64
N GLY A 30 -25.09 6.32 16.73
CA GLY A 30 -24.98 7.15 17.93
C GLY A 30 -23.88 6.75 18.94
N ALA A 31 -23.16 5.64 18.72
CA ALA A 31 -22.02 5.23 19.55
C ALA A 31 -20.69 5.76 19.01
N GLU A 32 -19.71 5.92 19.91
CA GLU A 32 -18.37 6.38 19.56
C GLU A 32 -17.60 5.33 18.75
N THR A 33 -16.72 5.81 17.87
CA THR A 33 -15.77 4.99 17.11
C THR A 33 -14.62 4.56 18.01
N GLU A 34 -14.35 3.26 18.09
CA GLU A 34 -13.25 2.69 18.88
C GLU A 34 -12.01 2.48 18.00
N ILE A 35 -10.82 2.66 18.57
CA ILE A 35 -9.57 2.23 17.93
C ILE A 35 -9.40 0.73 18.16
N ALA A 36 -9.49 -0.05 17.10
CA ALA A 36 -9.31 -1.50 17.15
C ALA A 36 -7.87 -1.90 17.47
N TRP A 37 -6.93 -1.20 16.83
CA TRP A 37 -5.49 -1.33 16.99
C TRP A 37 -4.79 -0.12 16.37
N GLN A 38 -3.53 0.10 16.78
CA GLN A 38 -2.64 1.10 16.19
C GLN A 38 -1.29 0.48 15.80
N TYR A 39 -0.69 0.98 14.72
CA TYR A 39 0.67 0.66 14.30
C TYR A 39 1.47 1.95 14.05
N PRO A 40 2.42 2.31 14.94
CA PRO A 40 3.07 3.63 14.92
C PRO A 40 4.38 3.67 14.10
N ARG A 41 4.68 2.66 13.28
CA ARG A 41 5.94 2.56 12.53
C ARG A 41 5.69 2.47 11.03
N GLY A 42 6.69 2.85 10.23
CA GLY A 42 6.65 2.65 8.76
C GLY A 42 5.42 3.25 8.08
N VAL A 43 4.88 4.35 8.64
CA VAL A 43 3.70 5.03 8.11
C VAL A 43 4.11 5.74 6.82
N PRO A 44 3.55 5.37 5.66
CA PRO A 44 3.97 5.97 4.42
C PRO A 44 3.55 7.44 4.33
N GLU A 45 4.46 8.29 3.86
CA GLU A 45 4.20 9.74 3.76
C GLU A 45 3.29 10.13 2.58
N ARG A 46 3.40 9.39 1.47
CA ARG A 46 2.74 9.66 0.19
C ARG A 46 1.87 8.52 -0.33
N PRO A 47 2.38 7.29 -0.50
CA PRO A 47 1.53 6.23 -1.02
C PRO A 47 0.49 5.84 0.03
N SER A 48 -0.72 5.53 -0.41
CA SER A 48 -1.76 5.01 0.47
C SER A 48 -1.42 3.60 0.94
N SER A 49 -1.92 3.19 2.10
CA SER A 49 -1.91 1.77 2.49
C SER A 49 -2.84 0.94 1.60
N LEU A 50 -2.57 -0.36 1.49
CA LEU A 50 -3.40 -1.31 0.76
C LEU A 50 -3.90 -2.40 1.70
N VAL A 51 -5.22 -2.59 1.77
CA VAL A 51 -5.81 -3.77 2.41
C VAL A 51 -6.12 -4.82 1.35
N HIS A 52 -5.55 -6.02 1.49
CA HIS A 52 -5.82 -7.12 0.58
C HIS A 52 -5.72 -8.46 1.31
N ARG A 53 -6.73 -9.32 1.16
CA ARG A 53 -6.76 -10.69 1.74
C ARG A 53 -6.40 -10.74 3.23
N GLY A 54 -7.03 -9.89 4.03
CA GLY A 54 -6.82 -9.87 5.49
C GLY A 54 -5.49 -9.26 5.94
N ARG A 55 -4.77 -8.58 5.05
CA ARG A 55 -3.47 -7.96 5.34
C ARG A 55 -3.47 -6.49 4.97
N VAL A 56 -2.69 -5.69 5.70
CA VAL A 56 -2.38 -4.29 5.38
C VAL A 56 -0.96 -4.22 4.86
N TYR A 57 -0.78 -3.70 3.66
CA TYR A 57 0.51 -3.44 3.04
C TYR A 57 0.83 -1.95 3.09
N LEU A 58 1.96 -1.62 3.71
CA LEU A 58 2.52 -0.29 3.76
C LEU A 58 3.82 -0.30 2.96
N VAL A 59 4.03 0.70 2.11
CA VAL A 59 5.27 0.83 1.34
C VAL A 59 5.79 2.23 1.53
N GLU A 60 6.88 2.39 2.26
CA GLU A 60 7.46 3.70 2.54
C GLU A 60 8.46 4.14 1.46
N ASN A 61 8.81 5.43 1.48
CA ASN A 61 9.94 5.99 0.76
C ASN A 61 11.21 5.16 1.01
N GLY A 62 11.87 4.70 -0.06
CA GLY A 62 13.03 3.79 0.02
C GLY A 62 12.68 2.30 -0.06
N GLY A 63 11.41 1.97 -0.35
CA GLY A 63 10.99 0.62 -0.71
C GLY A 63 10.89 -0.34 0.48
N LEU A 64 10.72 0.17 1.69
CA LEU A 64 10.44 -0.68 2.85
C LEU A 64 8.97 -1.13 2.78
N ALA A 65 8.76 -2.42 2.54
CA ALA A 65 7.44 -3.05 2.60
C ALA A 65 7.20 -3.57 4.01
N THR A 66 6.11 -3.13 4.63
CA THR A 66 5.59 -3.66 5.88
C THR A 66 4.25 -4.34 5.60
N CYS A 67 4.06 -5.53 6.16
CA CYS A 67 2.79 -6.24 6.10
C CYS A 67 2.28 -6.50 7.52
N LEU A 68 1.03 -6.13 7.76
CA LEU A 68 0.34 -6.33 9.04
C LEU A 68 -0.86 -7.26 8.84
N ASP A 69 -1.18 -8.05 9.85
CA ASP A 69 -2.49 -8.69 9.95
C ASP A 69 -3.56 -7.60 10.12
N ALA A 70 -4.54 -7.53 9.20
CA ALA A 70 -5.50 -6.43 9.17
C ALA A 70 -6.49 -6.43 10.34
N ARG A 71 -6.68 -7.57 11.00
CA ARG A 71 -7.61 -7.71 12.12
C ARG A 71 -6.98 -7.26 13.43
N THR A 72 -5.68 -7.53 13.60
CA THR A 72 -4.97 -7.37 14.87
C THR A 72 -3.91 -6.26 14.85
N GLY A 73 -3.48 -5.81 13.67
CA GLY A 73 -2.35 -4.89 13.51
C GLY A 73 -0.99 -5.55 13.76
N ALA A 74 -0.94 -6.86 13.98
CA ALA A 74 0.31 -7.58 14.24
C ALA A 74 1.23 -7.54 13.01
N LEU A 75 2.51 -7.27 13.25
CA LEU A 75 3.53 -7.28 12.20
C LEU A 75 3.75 -8.72 11.70
N LEU A 76 3.57 -8.93 10.40
CA LEU A 76 3.85 -10.20 9.73
C LEU A 76 5.29 -10.19 9.17
N TYR A 77 5.63 -9.17 8.39
CA TYR A 77 7.00 -8.95 7.92
C TYR A 77 7.29 -7.47 7.66
N GLN A 78 8.58 -7.13 7.66
CA GLN A 78 9.09 -5.83 7.27
C GLN A 78 10.43 -5.99 6.55
N GLU A 79 10.44 -5.74 5.24
CA GLU A 79 11.57 -6.06 4.36
C GLU A 79 11.69 -5.07 3.21
N ARG A 80 12.89 -4.94 2.62
CA ARG A 80 13.13 -4.01 1.49
C ARG A 80 12.78 -4.66 0.16
N LEU A 81 11.99 -3.96 -0.65
CA LEU A 81 11.62 -4.34 -2.01
C LEU A 81 12.74 -4.14 -3.04
N ASP A 82 13.83 -3.45 -2.69
CA ASP A 82 14.86 -3.00 -3.64
C ASP A 82 14.25 -2.23 -4.83
N SER A 83 13.40 -1.25 -4.52
CA SER A 83 12.68 -0.42 -5.49
C SER A 83 13.57 0.62 -6.19
N ARG A 84 14.87 0.66 -5.85
CA ARG A 84 15.89 1.61 -6.33
C ARG A 84 15.56 3.10 -6.14
N GLY A 85 14.51 3.43 -5.39
CA GLY A 85 14.04 4.79 -5.21
C GLY A 85 12.75 4.87 -4.38
N PRO A 86 12.25 6.10 -4.14
CA PRO A 86 11.04 6.31 -3.37
C PRO A 86 9.81 5.78 -4.11
N CYS A 87 8.84 5.26 -3.37
CA CYS A 87 7.55 4.83 -3.90
C CYS A 87 6.52 5.92 -3.60
N TYR A 88 6.12 6.67 -4.62
CA TYR A 88 5.06 7.67 -4.50
C TYR A 88 3.70 7.12 -4.94
N ALA A 89 3.71 6.20 -5.90
CA ALA A 89 2.55 5.46 -6.33
C ALA A 89 2.08 4.51 -5.22
N SER A 90 0.77 4.46 -4.99
CA SER A 90 0.18 3.53 -4.03
C SER A 90 0.34 2.08 -4.53
N PRO A 91 0.53 1.09 -3.64
CA PRO A 91 0.45 -0.31 -4.00
C PRO A 91 -0.95 -0.68 -4.50
N VAL A 92 -1.02 -1.60 -5.46
CA VAL A 92 -2.27 -2.22 -5.94
C VAL A 92 -2.18 -3.73 -5.86
N ALA A 93 -3.31 -4.41 -5.75
CA ALA A 93 -3.33 -5.87 -5.71
C ALA A 93 -4.41 -6.49 -6.58
N GLY A 94 -4.09 -7.66 -7.12
CA GLY A 94 -4.95 -8.49 -7.94
C GLY A 94 -4.29 -9.85 -8.14
N ASP A 95 -5.11 -10.89 -8.34
CA ASP A 95 -4.61 -12.25 -8.61
C ASP A 95 -3.57 -12.76 -7.58
N GLY A 96 -3.80 -12.43 -6.30
CA GLY A 96 -2.92 -12.81 -5.20
C GLY A 96 -1.54 -12.19 -5.21
N LYS A 97 -1.35 -11.08 -5.92
CA LYS A 97 -0.10 -10.35 -6.02
C LYS A 97 -0.31 -8.92 -5.58
N VAL A 98 0.75 -8.32 -5.07
CA VAL A 98 0.86 -6.88 -4.81
C VAL A 98 1.88 -6.31 -5.77
N LEU A 99 1.56 -5.16 -6.34
CA LEU A 99 2.38 -4.41 -7.27
C LEU A 99 2.67 -3.03 -6.72
N THR A 100 3.94 -2.63 -6.76
CA THR A 100 4.42 -1.28 -6.38
C THR A 100 5.20 -0.68 -7.52
N ALA A 101 5.16 0.64 -7.66
CA ALA A 101 5.98 1.36 -8.62
C ALA A 101 6.79 2.47 -7.93
N SER A 102 8.10 2.48 -8.19
CA SER A 102 8.99 3.51 -7.68
C SER A 102 9.09 4.69 -8.64
N ALA A 103 9.41 5.87 -8.11
CA ALA A 103 9.66 7.08 -8.88
C ALA A 103 10.86 6.96 -9.83
N ARG A 104 11.68 5.90 -9.71
CA ARG A 104 12.78 5.59 -10.62
C ARG A 104 12.37 4.70 -11.79
N GLY A 105 11.11 4.29 -11.88
CA GLY A 105 10.60 3.47 -12.98
C GLY A 105 10.58 1.98 -12.70
N VAL A 106 10.94 1.55 -11.49
CA VAL A 106 10.97 0.13 -11.12
C VAL A 106 9.59 -0.30 -10.64
N VAL A 107 8.96 -1.21 -11.37
CA VAL A 107 7.75 -1.93 -10.97
C VAL A 107 8.14 -3.24 -10.30
N THR A 108 7.80 -3.39 -9.02
CA THR A 108 8.04 -4.61 -8.24
C THR A 108 6.74 -5.33 -7.99
N ILE A 109 6.72 -6.65 -8.23
CA ILE A 109 5.58 -7.53 -8.01
C ILE A 109 5.98 -8.59 -6.99
N PHE A 110 5.17 -8.81 -5.96
CA PHE A 110 5.39 -9.83 -4.94
C PHE A 110 4.09 -10.55 -4.58
N GLU A 111 4.20 -11.76 -4.04
CA GLU A 111 3.02 -12.52 -3.58
C GLU A 111 2.35 -11.81 -2.40
N ALA A 112 1.03 -11.79 -2.40
CA ALA A 112 0.26 -11.38 -1.22
C ALA A 112 0.24 -12.54 -0.21
N GLY A 113 1.02 -12.41 0.86
CA GLY A 113 1.11 -13.42 1.92
C GLY A 113 1.75 -12.89 3.20
N ASP A 114 2.10 -13.83 4.09
CA ASP A 114 2.68 -13.54 5.42
C ASP A 114 4.20 -13.37 5.41
N SER A 115 4.83 -13.50 4.24
CA SER A 115 6.25 -13.31 4.02
C SER A 115 6.49 -12.59 2.69
N LEU A 116 7.57 -11.83 2.58
CA LEU A 116 7.91 -11.19 1.32
C LEU A 116 8.46 -12.22 0.31
N LYS A 117 7.74 -12.44 -0.79
CA LYS A 117 8.23 -13.22 -1.93
C LYS A 117 8.11 -12.40 -3.22
N VAL A 118 9.22 -11.79 -3.64
CA VAL A 118 9.29 -11.01 -4.88
C VAL A 118 9.24 -11.95 -6.08
N LEU A 119 8.28 -11.70 -6.96
CA LEU A 119 8.08 -12.45 -8.20
C LEU A 119 8.86 -11.83 -9.36
N SER A 120 8.89 -10.51 -9.44
CA SER A 120 9.60 -9.81 -10.53
C SER A 120 9.91 -8.36 -10.17
N ARG A 121 10.96 -7.82 -10.79
CA ARG A 121 11.26 -6.39 -10.85
C ARG A 121 11.47 -5.99 -12.30
N ASN A 122 10.74 -4.99 -12.74
CA ASN A 122 10.76 -4.53 -14.12
C ASN A 122 11.11 -3.04 -14.14
N ASP A 123 12.22 -2.70 -14.77
CA ASP A 123 12.64 -1.31 -14.94
C ASP A 123 12.07 -0.79 -16.27
N LEU A 124 11.18 0.20 -16.20
CA LEU A 124 10.58 0.81 -17.38
C LEU A 124 11.44 1.96 -17.95
N GLY A 125 12.58 2.28 -17.34
CA GLY A 125 13.52 3.31 -17.81
C GLY A 125 12.99 4.75 -17.68
N GLU A 126 11.79 4.94 -17.16
CA GLU A 126 11.12 6.23 -17.05
C GLU A 126 10.49 6.42 -15.67
N ARG A 127 10.38 7.67 -15.23
CA ARG A 127 9.75 8.03 -13.96
C ARG A 127 8.29 7.59 -13.92
N ILE A 128 7.89 6.98 -12.79
CA ILE A 128 6.49 6.62 -12.49
C ILE A 128 6.04 7.39 -11.26
N MET A 129 5.04 8.25 -11.42
CA MET A 129 4.42 8.99 -10.32
C MET A 129 2.99 8.51 -10.03
N ALA A 130 2.35 7.89 -11.01
CA ALA A 130 0.96 7.47 -10.94
C ALA A 130 0.83 6.05 -10.37
N THR A 131 -0.20 5.85 -9.56
CA THR A 131 -0.64 4.52 -9.11
C THR A 131 -1.05 3.68 -10.33
N PRO A 132 -0.46 2.48 -10.54
CA PRO A 132 -0.87 1.57 -11.60
C PRO A 132 -2.35 1.21 -11.51
N ALA A 133 -3.03 1.07 -12.65
CA ALA A 133 -4.45 0.73 -12.71
C ALA A 133 -4.65 -0.72 -13.17
N LEU A 134 -5.49 -1.47 -12.45
CA LEU A 134 -5.87 -2.84 -12.80
C LEU A 134 -7.25 -2.82 -13.46
N ALA A 135 -7.33 -3.21 -14.73
CA ALA A 135 -8.58 -3.24 -15.48
C ALA A 135 -8.53 -4.25 -16.61
N ASN A 136 -9.64 -4.96 -16.87
CA ASN A 136 -9.79 -5.90 -17.98
C ASN A 136 -8.66 -6.94 -18.07
N GLY A 137 -8.26 -7.51 -16.93
CA GLY A 137 -7.16 -8.49 -16.86
C GLY A 137 -5.78 -7.93 -17.16
N ARG A 138 -5.63 -6.59 -17.20
CA ARG A 138 -4.38 -5.89 -17.53
C ARG A 138 -3.95 -4.93 -16.43
N VAL A 139 -2.64 -4.72 -16.37
CA VAL A 139 -1.96 -3.71 -15.55
C VAL A 139 -1.61 -2.54 -16.45
N HIS A 140 -2.11 -1.35 -16.12
CA HIS A 140 -1.80 -0.12 -16.83
C HIS A 140 -0.83 0.72 -15.99
N VAL A 141 0.30 1.11 -16.58
CA VAL A 141 1.34 1.90 -15.90
C VAL A 141 1.59 3.17 -16.69
N ARG A 142 1.30 4.33 -16.08
CA ARG A 142 1.61 5.64 -16.64
C ARG A 142 3.01 6.06 -16.20
N THR A 143 3.93 6.12 -17.15
CA THR A 143 5.23 6.79 -16.97
C THR A 143 5.11 8.28 -17.33
N GLU A 144 6.22 8.99 -17.22
CA GLU A 144 6.31 10.40 -17.59
C GLU A 144 5.86 10.68 -19.03
N SER A 145 6.34 9.88 -20.00
CA SER A 145 5.98 10.09 -21.42
C SER A 145 4.95 9.09 -21.97
N SER A 146 4.78 7.92 -21.34
CA SER A 146 4.10 6.78 -21.96
C SER A 146 3.04 6.15 -21.05
N LEU A 147 2.10 5.42 -21.67
CA LEU A 147 1.14 4.55 -20.98
C LEU A 147 1.35 3.11 -21.47
N TYR A 148 1.79 2.23 -20.58
CA TYR A 148 2.00 0.81 -20.85
C TYR A 148 0.79 0.00 -20.40
N ALA A 149 0.48 -1.09 -21.11
CA ALA A 149 -0.51 -2.08 -20.70
C ALA A 149 0.11 -3.49 -20.74
N PHE A 150 0.18 -4.15 -19.59
CA PHE A 150 0.72 -5.50 -19.43
C PHE A 150 -0.41 -6.49 -19.16
N GLY A 151 -0.37 -7.65 -19.78
CA GLY A 151 -1.33 -8.74 -19.60
C GLY A 151 -0.96 -9.93 -20.48
N ALA A 152 -1.65 -11.04 -20.34
CA ALA A 152 -1.51 -12.16 -21.26
C ALA A 152 -1.84 -11.71 -22.69
N SER A 153 -1.12 -12.23 -23.67
CA SER A 153 -1.57 -12.22 -25.06
C SER A 153 -2.88 -12.97 -25.15
N GLU A 154 -3.83 -12.44 -25.92
CA GLU A 154 -5.03 -13.17 -26.32
C GLU A 154 -4.70 -14.34 -27.24
#